data_AF-W9E7I9-F1
#
_entry.id   AF-W9E7I9-F1
#
_cell.length_a   1.000
_cell.length_b   1.000
_cell.length_c   1.000
_cell.angle_alpha   90.00
_cell.angle_beta   90.00
_cell.angle_gamma   90.00
#
_symmetry.space_group_name_H-M   'P 1'
#
loop_
_entity.id
_entity.type
_entity.pdbx_description
1 polymer ?
#
loop_
_entity_poly.entity_id
_entity_poly.type
_entity_poly.pdbx_seq_one_letter_code
_entity_poly.pdbx_strand_id
1 'polypeptide(L)'
;MNNIFTYTGNPFVDAGITAMLVWLDKGKPEEIEDYEVKSLFSELTDLYVQKSWNKMMYSVFPNSKLTNPSVKDKKGEYDKLLNELLSEVVTLDSHGNCIACGKRDSKRYFTKTQVPLTGTSDFINFFSYGNGGADYCSACALAIQFSPLVFYKCGNLVCLQSNNKEVEKIYAKKCKSFIDVQKATKEYTGCNDEGYTNPVSLTKIWSRAKSVYAHLPHVTASLFTV
;
A
#
# COMPACT_ATOMS: atom_id res chain seq x y z
N MET A 1 -24.16 3.16 -0.87
CA MET A 1 -22.77 2.80 -0.55
C MET A 1 -22.22 2.03 -1.71
N ASN A 2 -21.19 2.55 -2.37
CA ASN A 2 -20.52 1.85 -3.45
C ASN A 2 -19.45 0.98 -2.81
N ASN A 3 -19.72 -0.32 -2.65
CA ASN A 3 -18.72 -1.24 -2.11
C ASN A 3 -17.54 -1.34 -3.10
N ILE A 4 -16.47 -0.59 -2.84
CA ILE A 4 -15.28 -0.52 -3.69
C ILE A 4 -14.08 -1.31 -3.15
N PHE A 5 -14.07 -1.68 -1.87
CA PHE A 5 -12.99 -2.46 -1.26
C PHE A 5 -13.48 -3.65 -0.45
N THR A 6 -12.74 -4.75 -0.55
CA THR A 6 -12.82 -5.95 0.30
C THR A 6 -11.39 -6.44 0.51
N TYR A 7 -11.10 -7.09 1.63
CA TYR A 7 -9.84 -7.82 1.75
C TYR A 7 -9.74 -8.92 0.69
N THR A 8 -8.52 -9.11 0.20
CA THR A 8 -8.19 -9.95 -0.97
C THR A 8 -7.23 -11.08 -0.64
N GLY A 9 -6.47 -10.95 0.46
CA GLY A 9 -5.36 -11.84 0.78
C GLY A 9 -4.05 -11.45 0.08
N ASN A 10 -4.07 -10.53 -0.90
CA ASN A 10 -2.86 -9.93 -1.44
C ASN A 10 -2.29 -8.94 -0.41
N PRO A 11 -1.02 -9.08 0.02
CA PRO A 11 -0.46 -8.31 1.12
C PRO A 11 -0.42 -6.81 0.85
N PHE A 12 -0.10 -6.38 -0.37
CA PHE A 12 -0.01 -4.95 -0.69
C PHE A 12 -1.39 -4.30 -0.84
N VAL A 13 -2.35 -5.02 -1.42
CA VAL A 13 -3.73 -4.54 -1.51
C VAL A 13 -4.33 -4.41 -0.12
N ASP A 14 -4.22 -5.45 0.71
CA ASP A 14 -4.78 -5.48 2.05
C ASP A 14 -4.13 -4.43 2.97
N ALA A 15 -2.80 -4.24 2.88
CA ALA A 15 -2.10 -3.19 3.61
C ALA A 15 -2.60 -1.79 3.22
N GLY A 16 -2.83 -1.56 1.94
CA GLY A 16 -3.43 -0.34 1.42
C GLY A 16 -4.85 -0.08 1.93
N ILE A 17 -5.70 -1.12 1.91
CA ILE A 17 -7.06 -1.06 2.46
C ILE A 17 -7.02 -0.74 3.96
N THR A 18 -6.18 -1.44 4.72
CA THR A 18 -6.03 -1.20 6.16
C THR A 18 -5.52 0.21 6.45
N ALA A 19 -4.61 0.75 5.64
CA ALA A 19 -4.19 2.15 5.74
C ALA A 19 -5.38 3.10 5.54
N MET A 20 -6.17 2.93 4.47
CA MET A 20 -7.35 3.77 4.23
C MET A 20 -8.37 3.69 5.37
N LEU A 21 -8.63 2.49 5.92
CA LEU A 21 -9.54 2.31 7.06
C LEU A 21 -9.12 3.16 8.27
N VAL A 22 -7.83 3.16 8.58
CA VAL A 22 -7.30 3.91 9.72
C VAL A 22 -7.30 5.42 9.45
N TRP A 23 -7.06 5.84 8.21
CA TRP A 23 -7.08 7.27 7.84
C TRP A 23 -8.48 7.85 7.81
N LEU A 24 -9.49 7.04 7.45
CA LEU A 24 -10.89 7.45 7.36
C LEU A 24 -11.71 7.10 8.61
N ASP A 25 -11.08 6.49 9.63
CA ASP A 25 -11.71 6.01 10.85
C ASP A 25 -12.93 5.07 10.59
N LYS A 26 -12.73 4.10 9.70
CA LYS A 26 -13.76 3.13 9.28
C LYS A 26 -13.56 1.78 9.93
N GLY A 27 -14.66 1.07 10.17
CA GLY A 27 -14.65 -0.26 10.77
C GLY A 27 -14.34 -1.36 9.76
N LYS A 28 -14.82 -1.23 8.52
CA LYS A 28 -14.73 -2.28 7.49
C LYS A 28 -14.47 -1.72 6.09
N PRO A 29 -13.77 -2.46 5.21
CA PRO A 29 -13.44 -2.00 3.84
C PRO A 29 -14.64 -1.52 3.03
N GLU A 30 -15.80 -2.16 3.23
CA GLU A 30 -17.04 -1.89 2.50
C GLU A 30 -17.68 -0.53 2.87
N GLU A 31 -17.17 0.13 3.92
CA GLU A 31 -17.64 1.45 4.38
C GLU A 31 -16.87 2.63 3.76
N ILE A 32 -15.83 2.33 2.98
CA ILE A 32 -15.01 3.33 2.28
C ILE A 32 -15.71 3.74 0.99
N GLU A 33 -16.00 5.03 0.85
CA GLU A 33 -16.57 5.60 -0.38
C GLU A 33 -15.51 6.31 -1.22
N ASP A 34 -15.77 6.46 -2.52
CA ASP A 34 -14.85 7.05 -3.50
C ASP A 34 -14.46 8.51 -3.19
N TYR A 35 -15.41 9.34 -2.77
CA TYR A 35 -15.16 10.73 -2.40
C TYR A 35 -14.28 10.84 -1.15
N GLU A 36 -14.35 9.88 -0.22
CA GLU A 36 -13.49 9.83 0.96
C GLU A 36 -12.06 9.46 0.55
N VAL A 37 -11.90 8.47 -0.32
CA VAL A 37 -10.59 8.11 -0.90
C VAL A 37 -9.97 9.31 -1.61
N LYS A 38 -10.76 10.03 -2.41
CA LYS A 38 -10.33 11.23 -3.13
C LYS A 38 -9.82 12.32 -2.18
N SER A 39 -10.43 12.46 -1.00
CA SER A 39 -10.02 13.44 0.01
C SER A 39 -8.60 13.16 0.58
N LEU A 40 -8.11 11.92 0.49
CA LEU A 40 -6.78 11.55 0.97
C LEU A 40 -5.65 11.85 -0.02
N PHE A 41 -5.95 12.13 -1.29
CA PHE A 41 -4.92 12.23 -2.34
C PHE A 41 -3.95 13.39 -2.12
N SER A 42 -4.44 14.55 -1.67
CA SER A 42 -3.56 15.69 -1.40
C SER A 42 -2.57 15.34 -0.29
N GLU A 43 -3.03 14.70 0.78
CA GLU A 43 -2.16 14.28 1.87
C GLU A 43 -1.12 13.25 1.42
N LEU A 44 -1.55 12.24 0.65
CA LEU A 44 -0.67 11.19 0.14
C LEU A 44 0.42 11.76 -0.78
N THR A 45 0.01 12.60 -1.74
CA THR A 45 0.91 13.22 -2.71
C THR A 45 1.89 14.18 -2.02
N ASP A 46 1.43 14.98 -1.06
CA ASP A 46 2.30 15.88 -0.28
C ASP A 46 3.33 15.12 0.56
N LEU A 47 2.95 13.98 1.12
CA LEU A 47 3.85 13.13 1.89
C LEU A 47 4.90 12.46 0.99
N TYR A 48 4.49 11.91 -0.14
CA TYR A 48 5.36 11.05 -0.96
C TYR A 48 6.40 11.81 -1.79
N VAL A 49 6.22 13.11 -1.99
CA VAL A 49 7.24 13.99 -2.59
C VAL A 49 8.30 14.44 -1.59
N GLN A 50 8.08 14.29 -0.28
CA GLN A 50 9.08 14.62 0.73
C GLN A 50 10.32 13.76 0.54
N LYS A 51 11.51 14.35 0.66
CA LYS A 51 12.79 13.69 0.31
C LYS A 51 12.95 12.28 0.92
N SER A 52 12.67 12.12 2.22
CA SER A 52 12.81 10.85 2.93
C SER A 52 11.79 9.79 2.45
N TRP A 53 10.55 10.22 2.18
CA TRP A 53 9.51 9.37 1.60
C TRP A 53 9.81 9.01 0.15
N ASN A 54 10.21 9.98 -0.67
CA ASN A 54 10.56 9.75 -2.07
C ASN A 54 11.73 8.76 -2.21
N LYS A 55 12.71 8.81 -1.30
CA LYS A 55 13.81 7.84 -1.24
C LYS A 55 13.28 6.40 -1.06
N MET A 56 12.27 6.22 -0.21
CA MET A 56 11.61 4.92 -0.01
C MET A 56 10.88 4.46 -1.27
N MET A 57 10.24 5.39 -2.01
CA MET A 57 9.49 5.06 -3.21
C MET A 57 10.34 4.47 -4.33
N TYR A 58 11.66 4.68 -4.35
CA TYR A 58 12.55 4.01 -5.30
C TYR A 58 12.55 2.48 -5.14
N SER A 59 12.34 1.98 -3.92
CA SER A 59 12.21 0.55 -3.64
C SER A 59 10.81 0.05 -3.92
N VAL A 60 9.78 0.84 -3.56
CA VAL A 60 8.37 0.42 -3.69
C VAL A 60 7.87 0.48 -5.13
N PHE A 61 8.11 1.62 -5.80
CA PHE A 61 7.62 1.93 -7.14
C PHE A 61 8.77 2.41 -8.05
N PRO A 62 9.75 1.53 -8.33
CA PRO A 62 10.90 1.88 -9.16
C PRO A 62 10.45 2.36 -10.54
N ASN A 63 11.13 3.37 -11.09
CA ASN A 63 10.86 3.99 -12.40
C ASN A 63 9.47 4.65 -12.55
N SER A 64 8.71 4.81 -11.47
CA SER A 64 7.48 5.62 -11.46
C SER A 64 7.77 7.09 -11.74
N LYS A 65 6.75 7.86 -12.16
CA LYS A 65 6.87 9.32 -12.33
C LYS A 65 7.27 10.02 -11.02
N LEU A 66 6.90 9.44 -9.88
CA LEU A 66 7.24 9.91 -8.55
C LEU A 66 8.75 9.80 -8.24
N THR A 67 9.41 8.77 -8.75
CA THR A 67 10.85 8.50 -8.50
C THR A 67 11.75 8.97 -9.64
N ASN A 68 11.20 9.22 -10.82
CA ASN A 68 11.96 9.66 -11.99
C ASN A 68 12.55 11.08 -11.79
N PRO A 69 13.89 11.26 -11.84
CA PRO A 69 14.53 12.57 -11.69
C PRO A 69 14.15 13.60 -12.77
N SER A 70 13.76 13.14 -13.97
CA SER A 70 13.41 14.03 -15.09
C SER A 70 12.01 14.64 -14.96
N VAL A 71 11.19 14.15 -14.04
CA VAL A 71 9.84 14.67 -13.78
C VAL A 71 9.96 15.88 -12.84
N LYS A 72 9.64 17.07 -13.37
CA LYS A 72 9.65 18.32 -12.58
C LYS A 72 8.51 18.39 -11.59
N ASP A 73 7.29 18.09 -12.04
CA ASP A 73 6.08 18.09 -11.21
C ASP A 73 5.71 16.68 -10.76
N LYS A 74 6.47 16.16 -9.78
CA LYS A 74 6.22 14.82 -9.22
C LYS A 74 4.86 14.71 -8.54
N LYS A 75 4.42 15.79 -7.86
CA LYS A 75 3.15 15.84 -7.13
C LYS A 75 1.98 15.74 -8.09
N GLY A 76 1.95 16.59 -9.12
CA GLY A 76 0.86 16.61 -10.10
C GLY A 76 0.78 15.33 -10.92
N GLU A 77 1.91 14.76 -11.34
CA GLU A 77 1.92 13.48 -12.06
C GLU A 77 1.43 12.31 -11.20
N TYR A 78 1.76 12.30 -9.90
CA TYR A 78 1.25 11.27 -8.99
C TYR A 78 -0.24 11.48 -8.68
N ASP A 79 -0.70 12.72 -8.47
CA ASP A 79 -2.13 13.02 -8.30
C ASP A 79 -2.93 12.58 -9.53
N LYS A 80 -2.45 12.84 -10.75
CA LYS A 80 -3.10 12.35 -11.99
C LYS A 80 -3.26 10.83 -12.00
N LEU A 81 -2.22 10.08 -11.61
CA LEU A 81 -2.29 8.62 -11.52
C LEU A 81 -3.40 8.17 -10.53
N LEU A 82 -3.46 8.77 -9.35
CA LEU A 82 -4.47 8.43 -8.34
C LEU A 82 -5.89 8.73 -8.83
N ASN A 83 -6.07 9.88 -9.49
CA ASN A 83 -7.35 10.26 -10.10
C ASN A 83 -7.79 9.32 -11.21
N GLU A 84 -6.88 8.94 -12.09
CA GLU A 84 -7.14 8.02 -13.19
C GLU A 84 -7.51 6.62 -12.64
N LEU A 85 -6.79 6.15 -11.62
CA LEU A 85 -7.16 4.89 -10.96
C LEU A 85 -8.54 4.96 -10.33
N LEU A 86 -8.87 6.05 -9.63
CA LEU A 86 -10.16 6.22 -8.96
C LEU A 86 -11.31 6.34 -9.96
N SER A 87 -11.15 7.07 -11.06
CA SER A 87 -12.21 7.21 -12.09
C SER A 87 -12.53 5.90 -12.79
N GLU A 88 -11.58 4.96 -12.78
CA GLU A 88 -11.76 3.62 -13.31
C GLU A 88 -12.35 2.62 -12.30
N VAL A 89 -12.41 2.96 -11.01
CA VAL A 89 -12.98 2.10 -9.97
C VAL A 89 -14.47 1.89 -10.24
N VAL A 90 -14.86 0.62 -10.21
CA VAL A 90 -16.25 0.19 -10.28
C VAL A 90 -16.61 -0.54 -8.98
N THR A 91 -17.91 -0.69 -8.72
CA THR A 91 -18.40 -1.48 -7.58
C THR A 91 -17.87 -2.91 -7.62
N LEU A 92 -17.82 -3.56 -6.47
CA LEU A 92 -17.34 -4.93 -6.35
C LEU A 92 -18.31 -5.89 -7.07
N ASP A 93 -17.77 -6.75 -7.93
CA ASP A 93 -18.52 -7.82 -8.60
C ASP A 93 -18.23 -9.18 -7.95
N SER A 94 -18.92 -10.21 -8.39
CA SER A 94 -18.77 -11.61 -7.99
C SER A 94 -17.59 -12.31 -8.69
N HIS A 95 -17.18 -11.83 -9.86
CA HIS A 95 -16.13 -12.42 -10.68
C HIS A 95 -15.32 -11.35 -11.43
N GLY A 96 -14.13 -11.71 -11.89
CA GLY A 96 -13.31 -10.90 -12.78
C GLY A 96 -11.90 -11.45 -12.90
N ASN A 97 -11.10 -10.86 -13.80
CA ASN A 97 -9.75 -11.36 -14.07
C ASN A 97 -8.64 -10.80 -13.16
N CYS A 98 -8.95 -9.91 -12.21
CA CYS A 98 -7.94 -9.30 -11.35
C CYS A 98 -7.19 -10.35 -10.50
N ILE A 99 -5.87 -10.40 -10.62
CA ILE A 99 -4.99 -11.35 -9.91
C ILE A 99 -5.03 -11.22 -8.38
N ALA A 100 -5.43 -10.06 -7.86
CA ALA A 100 -5.56 -9.84 -6.41
C ALA A 100 -6.94 -10.23 -5.87
N CYS A 101 -8.02 -9.65 -6.41
CA CYS A 101 -9.35 -9.83 -5.83
C CYS A 101 -10.22 -10.88 -6.54
N GLY A 102 -9.94 -11.20 -7.81
CA GLY A 102 -10.78 -12.09 -8.63
C GLY A 102 -12.23 -11.60 -8.84
N LYS A 103 -12.51 -10.32 -8.57
CA LYS A 103 -13.86 -9.74 -8.46
C LYS A 103 -14.13 -8.56 -9.40
N ARG A 104 -13.14 -8.19 -10.22
CA ARG A 104 -13.22 -7.10 -11.20
C ARG A 104 -12.27 -7.36 -12.34
N ASP A 105 -12.57 -6.79 -13.49
CA ASP A 105 -11.68 -6.85 -14.64
C ASP A 105 -10.59 -5.77 -14.59
N SER A 106 -9.40 -6.18 -15.00
CA SER A 106 -8.25 -5.34 -15.31
C SER A 106 -8.52 -4.58 -16.61
N LYS A 107 -8.49 -3.25 -16.55
CA LYS A 107 -8.61 -2.38 -17.73
C LYS A 107 -7.26 -2.17 -18.43
N ARG A 108 -6.16 -2.35 -17.70
CA ARG A 108 -4.80 -2.11 -18.15
C ARG A 108 -3.80 -2.93 -17.34
N TYR A 109 -2.65 -3.20 -17.93
CA TYR A 109 -1.57 -3.94 -17.27
C TYR A 109 -0.75 -3.03 -16.37
N PHE A 110 -0.39 -3.55 -15.19
CA PHE A 110 0.45 -2.86 -14.22
C PHE A 110 1.83 -3.49 -14.11
N THR A 111 2.84 -2.66 -13.87
CA THR A 111 4.23 -3.12 -13.73
C THR A 111 4.76 -2.74 -12.34
N LYS A 112 6.04 -3.02 -12.07
CA LYS A 112 6.75 -2.53 -10.87
C LYS A 112 6.62 -1.03 -10.61
N THR A 113 6.28 -0.24 -11.63
CA THR A 113 6.12 1.22 -11.49
C THR A 113 4.84 1.61 -10.71
N GLN A 114 3.87 0.70 -10.54
CA GLN A 114 2.66 0.90 -9.74
C GLN A 114 2.43 -0.21 -8.71
N VAL A 115 2.93 -1.43 -8.93
CA VAL A 115 2.68 -2.57 -8.06
C VAL A 115 4.01 -3.15 -7.55
N PRO A 116 4.26 -3.18 -6.24
CA PRO A 116 5.52 -3.69 -5.69
C PRO A 116 5.75 -5.15 -6.08
N LEU A 117 7.02 -5.52 -6.23
CA LEU A 117 7.44 -6.89 -6.56
C LEU A 117 6.80 -7.48 -7.84
N THR A 118 6.34 -6.63 -8.75
CA THR A 118 5.86 -7.04 -10.09
C THR A 118 7.00 -6.96 -11.12
N GLY A 119 6.88 -7.69 -12.22
CA GLY A 119 7.86 -7.65 -13.31
C GLY A 119 7.93 -6.29 -14.04
N THR A 120 8.85 -6.21 -15.00
CA THR A 120 8.96 -5.08 -15.95
C THR A 120 8.38 -5.52 -17.29
N SER A 121 7.79 -4.60 -18.06
CA SER A 121 7.21 -4.88 -19.39
C SER A 121 8.19 -5.53 -20.37
N ASP A 122 9.50 -5.32 -20.21
CA ASP A 122 10.54 -5.94 -21.05
C ASP A 122 10.63 -7.46 -20.87
N PHE A 123 10.05 -7.99 -19.78
CA PHE A 123 10.04 -9.41 -19.43
C PHE A 123 8.66 -10.04 -19.65
N ILE A 124 8.13 -9.89 -20.87
CA ILE A 124 6.78 -10.38 -21.25
C ILE A 124 6.54 -11.87 -20.92
N ASN A 125 7.59 -12.69 -20.94
CA ASN A 125 7.51 -14.13 -20.66
C ASN A 125 7.10 -14.48 -19.22
N PHE A 126 7.14 -13.51 -18.30
CA PHE A 126 6.75 -13.70 -16.89
C PHE A 126 5.32 -13.22 -16.60
N PHE A 127 4.61 -12.75 -17.63
CA PHE A 127 3.21 -12.38 -17.54
C PHE A 127 2.37 -13.36 -18.34
N SER A 128 1.16 -13.63 -17.82
CA SER A 128 0.18 -14.49 -18.48
C SER A 128 -0.03 -14.04 -19.93
N TYR A 129 -0.06 -15.00 -20.86
CA TYR A 129 -0.28 -14.74 -22.29
C TYR A 129 0.75 -13.81 -22.96
N GLY A 130 1.92 -13.57 -22.35
CA GLY A 130 2.91 -12.65 -22.90
C GLY A 130 2.50 -11.17 -22.80
N ASN A 131 1.63 -10.83 -21.84
CA ASN A 131 1.18 -9.47 -21.62
C ASN A 131 2.30 -8.55 -21.11
N GLY A 132 2.10 -7.23 -21.22
CA GLY A 132 3.08 -6.23 -20.80
C GLY A 132 3.14 -5.96 -19.28
N GLY A 133 2.38 -6.70 -18.48
CA GLY A 133 2.27 -6.49 -17.03
C GLY A 133 1.24 -7.40 -16.37
N ALA A 134 0.97 -7.16 -15.09
CA ALA A 134 0.04 -7.92 -14.27
C ALA A 134 -1.39 -7.37 -14.32
N ASP A 135 -2.36 -8.28 -14.22
CA ASP A 135 -3.79 -8.01 -14.28
C ASP A 135 -4.36 -7.53 -12.94
N TYR A 136 -4.16 -6.26 -12.58
CA TYR A 136 -4.81 -5.66 -11.43
C TYR A 136 -6.01 -4.82 -11.86
N CYS A 137 -7.14 -4.91 -11.15
CA CYS A 137 -8.20 -3.91 -11.32
C CYS A 137 -7.76 -2.58 -10.68
N SER A 138 -8.33 -1.46 -11.17
CA SER A 138 -7.91 -0.12 -10.75
C SER A 138 -8.12 0.13 -9.25
N ALA A 139 -9.11 -0.50 -8.62
CA ALA A 139 -9.29 -0.44 -7.18
C ALA A 139 -8.15 -1.13 -6.41
N CYS A 140 -7.72 -2.33 -6.81
CA CYS A 140 -6.59 -3.00 -6.16
C CYS A 140 -5.29 -2.23 -6.38
N ALA A 141 -5.07 -1.74 -7.60
CA ALA A 141 -3.91 -0.89 -7.92
C ALA A 141 -3.92 0.42 -7.13
N LEU A 142 -5.09 1.03 -6.91
CA LEU A 142 -5.27 2.21 -6.07
C LEU A 142 -4.97 1.92 -4.61
N ALA A 143 -5.53 0.84 -4.04
CA ALA A 143 -5.25 0.44 -2.67
C ALA A 143 -3.75 0.26 -2.44
N ILE A 144 -3.04 -0.40 -3.37
CA ILE A 144 -1.59 -0.58 -3.30
C ILE A 144 -0.83 0.76 -3.14
N GLN A 145 -1.33 1.86 -3.71
CA GLN A 145 -0.70 3.18 -3.55
C GLN A 145 -0.72 3.68 -2.11
N PHE A 146 -1.64 3.20 -1.26
CA PHE A 146 -1.70 3.52 0.16
C PHE A 146 -0.87 2.56 1.04
N SER A 147 -0.46 1.40 0.50
CA SER A 147 0.31 0.41 1.26
C SER A 147 1.60 0.94 1.90
N PRO A 148 2.37 1.89 1.29
CA PRO A 148 3.61 2.36 1.90
C PRO A 148 3.40 3.14 3.20
N LEU A 149 2.18 3.62 3.49
CA LEU A 149 1.84 4.27 4.76
C LEU A 149 2.01 3.33 5.95
N VAL A 150 1.89 2.03 5.72
CA VAL A 150 1.95 0.99 6.75
C VAL A 150 3.15 0.06 6.57
N PHE A 151 4.18 0.50 5.84
CA PHE A 151 5.44 -0.23 5.77
C PHE A 151 6.32 0.05 6.98
N TYR A 152 7.20 -0.90 7.26
CA TYR A 152 8.23 -0.82 8.28
C TYR A 152 9.61 -0.88 7.65
N LYS A 153 10.55 -0.07 8.11
CA LYS A 153 11.95 -0.13 7.70
C LYS A 153 12.77 -0.97 8.68
N CYS A 154 13.30 -2.08 8.21
CA CYS A 154 14.22 -2.96 8.93
C CYS A 154 15.34 -3.44 8.00
N GLY A 155 16.33 -2.59 7.73
CA GLY A 155 17.27 -2.79 6.63
C GLY A 155 16.59 -2.57 5.27
N ASN A 156 15.70 -3.50 4.90
CA ASN A 156 14.77 -3.39 3.77
C ASN A 156 13.38 -2.93 4.25
N LEU A 157 12.46 -2.71 3.31
CA LEU A 157 11.08 -2.40 3.63
C LEU A 157 10.31 -3.68 3.90
N VAL A 158 9.40 -3.63 4.87
CA VAL A 158 8.63 -4.78 5.30
C VAL A 158 7.16 -4.42 5.40
N CYS A 159 6.32 -5.22 4.76
CA CYS A 159 4.88 -5.16 4.90
C CYS A 159 4.44 -6.22 5.92
N LEU A 160 3.77 -5.78 6.99
CA LEU A 160 3.15 -6.68 7.96
C LEU A 160 1.80 -7.15 7.42
N GLN A 161 1.61 -8.46 7.40
CA GLN A 161 0.32 -9.07 7.07
C GLN A 161 -0.08 -10.04 8.17
N SER A 162 -1.36 -10.12 8.50
CA SER A 162 -1.87 -11.08 9.49
C SER A 162 -3.20 -11.70 9.05
N ASN A 163 -3.46 -12.92 9.50
CA ASN A 163 -4.80 -13.50 9.42
C ASN A 163 -5.81 -12.75 10.33
N ASN A 164 -5.35 -11.93 11.27
CA ASN A 164 -6.17 -11.11 12.14
C ASN A 164 -6.08 -9.63 11.74
N LYS A 165 -7.16 -9.12 11.14
CA LYS A 165 -7.22 -7.74 10.65
C LYS A 165 -7.21 -6.68 11.74
N GLU A 166 -7.58 -7.01 12.97
CA GLU A 166 -7.45 -6.09 14.10
C GLU A 166 -5.98 -5.82 14.44
N VAL A 167 -5.11 -6.83 14.29
CA VAL A 167 -3.66 -6.65 14.48
C VAL A 167 -3.08 -5.71 13.42
N GLU A 168 -3.47 -5.88 12.15
CA GLU A 168 -3.07 -4.97 11.07
C GLU A 168 -3.56 -3.54 11.32
N LYS A 169 -4.81 -3.36 11.77
CA LYS A 169 -5.38 -2.05 12.10
C LYS A 169 -4.64 -1.38 13.26
N ILE A 170 -4.34 -2.09 14.35
CA ILE A 170 -3.61 -1.52 15.49
C ILE A 170 -2.22 -1.06 15.05
N TYR A 171 -1.55 -1.88 14.22
CA TYR A 171 -0.26 -1.50 13.66
C TYR A 171 -0.37 -0.28 12.73
N ALA A 172 -1.37 -0.23 11.85
CA ALA A 172 -1.61 0.91 10.99
C ALA A 172 -1.94 2.19 11.79
N LYS A 173 -2.65 2.11 12.92
CA LYS A 173 -2.85 3.24 13.84
C LYS A 173 -1.53 3.77 14.39
N LYS A 174 -0.60 2.88 14.77
CA LYS A 174 0.76 3.27 15.18
C LYS A 174 1.50 4.00 14.05
N CYS A 175 1.44 3.50 12.81
CA CYS A 175 2.02 4.16 11.64
C CYS A 175 1.42 5.55 11.42
N LYS A 176 0.09 5.68 11.49
CA LYS A 176 -0.60 6.98 11.39
C LYS A 176 -0.10 7.97 12.44
N SER A 177 -0.05 7.56 13.71
CA SER A 177 0.47 8.43 14.79
C SER A 177 1.90 8.88 14.53
N PHE A 178 2.78 8.00 14.03
CA PHE A 178 4.14 8.35 13.68
C PHE A 178 4.21 9.36 12.53
N ILE A 179 3.39 9.17 11.49
CA ILE A 179 3.29 10.10 10.35
C ILE A 179 2.72 11.46 10.78
N ASP A 180 1.71 11.46 11.65
CA ASP A 180 1.10 12.69 12.17
C ASP A 180 2.12 13.51 12.96
N VAL A 181 3.01 12.87 13.73
CA VAL A 181 4.15 13.53 14.38
C VAL A 181 5.10 14.15 13.35
N GLN A 182 5.50 13.41 12.31
CA GLN A 182 6.38 13.95 11.24
C GLN A 182 5.77 15.17 10.56
N LYS A 183 4.46 15.15 10.28
CA LYS A 183 3.75 16.29 9.68
C LYS A 183 3.72 17.49 10.63
N ALA A 184 3.43 17.27 11.91
CA ALA A 184 3.37 18.32 12.91
C ALA A 184 4.73 19.00 13.12
N THR A 185 5.82 18.23 13.15
CA THR A 185 7.19 18.76 13.30
C THR A 185 7.81 19.24 11.99
N LYS A 186 7.25 18.83 10.84
CA LYS A 186 7.84 18.96 9.50
C LYS A 186 9.17 18.23 9.34
N GLU A 187 9.47 17.28 10.23
CA GLU A 187 10.66 16.43 10.18
C GLU A 187 10.31 15.06 9.60
N TYR A 188 10.42 14.95 8.27
CA TYR A 188 10.08 13.71 7.57
C TYR A 188 11.24 12.70 7.58
N THR A 189 10.99 11.52 8.12
CA THR A 189 11.95 10.41 8.22
C THR A 189 11.60 9.21 7.34
N GLY A 190 10.40 9.20 6.75
CA GLY A 190 9.89 8.11 5.91
C GLY A 190 8.86 7.27 6.67
N CYS A 191 8.73 5.99 6.32
CA CYS A 191 7.87 5.05 7.04
C CYS A 191 8.42 4.73 8.44
N ASN A 192 7.68 3.93 9.22
CA ASN A 192 8.08 3.55 10.57
C ASN A 192 9.48 2.92 10.59
N ASP A 193 10.40 3.51 11.37
CA ASP A 193 11.79 3.08 11.54
C ASP A 193 12.22 3.26 13.00
N GLU A 194 12.38 2.16 13.74
CA GLU A 194 12.92 2.17 15.12
C GLU A 194 14.44 1.88 15.15
N GLY A 195 15.13 1.95 14.01
CA GLY A 195 16.59 1.75 13.90
C GLY A 195 17.04 0.30 13.81
N TYR A 196 16.12 -0.65 13.56
CA TYR A 196 16.48 -2.05 13.36
C TYR A 196 17.12 -2.27 11.97
N THR A 197 18.26 -2.95 11.94
CA THR A 197 19.05 -3.14 10.72
C THR A 197 19.15 -4.59 10.24
N ASN A 198 18.71 -5.57 11.04
CA ASN A 198 18.87 -6.99 10.73
C ASN A 198 17.53 -7.76 10.87
N PRO A 199 17.19 -8.67 9.95
CA PRO A 199 16.00 -9.53 10.02
C PRO A 199 15.84 -10.36 11.30
N VAL A 200 16.90 -10.69 12.06
CA VAL A 200 16.76 -11.31 13.40
C VAL A 200 16.05 -10.38 14.40
N SER A 201 16.02 -9.08 14.11
CA SER A 201 15.22 -8.08 14.83
C SER A 201 13.74 -8.13 14.46
N LEU A 202 13.37 -8.77 13.34
CA LEU A 202 11.97 -8.90 12.91
C LEU A 202 11.17 -9.82 13.85
N THR A 203 11.79 -10.86 14.41
CA THR A 203 11.16 -11.65 15.48
C THR A 203 11.02 -10.86 16.78
N LYS A 204 11.84 -9.82 17.01
CA LYS A 204 11.65 -8.88 18.14
C LYS A 204 10.53 -7.88 17.87
N ILE A 205 10.42 -7.37 16.64
CA ILE A 205 9.27 -6.57 16.19
C ILE A 205 7.99 -7.40 16.37
N TRP A 206 8.04 -8.68 15.99
CA TRP A 206 6.92 -9.60 16.18
C TRP A 206 6.70 -10.00 17.64
N SER A 207 7.73 -10.17 18.47
CA SER A 207 7.55 -10.49 19.90
C SER A 207 6.94 -9.32 20.66
N ARG A 208 7.26 -8.08 20.24
CA ARG A 208 6.69 -6.85 20.80
C ARG A 208 5.28 -6.59 20.27
N ALA A 209 5.01 -6.90 19.00
CA ALA A 209 3.66 -7.04 18.49
C ALA A 209 2.90 -8.07 19.34
N LYS A 210 3.41 -9.29 19.49
CA LYS A 210 2.83 -10.33 20.35
C LYS A 210 2.64 -9.92 21.79
N SER A 211 3.51 -9.11 22.40
CA SER A 211 3.29 -8.63 23.78
C SER A 211 2.13 -7.65 23.85
N VAL A 212 1.93 -6.83 22.81
CA VAL A 212 0.73 -6.00 22.65
C VAL A 212 -0.50 -6.86 22.33
N TYR A 213 -0.34 -7.98 21.63
CA TYR A 213 -1.42 -8.84 21.11
C TYR A 213 -1.56 -10.19 21.85
N ALA A 214 -0.99 -10.32 23.06
CA ALA A 214 -0.84 -11.60 23.77
C ALA A 214 -2.17 -12.28 24.15
N HIS A 215 -3.26 -11.52 24.08
CA HIS A 215 -4.63 -11.92 24.38
C HIS A 215 -5.39 -12.49 23.17
N LEU A 216 -4.81 -12.49 21.96
CA LEU A 216 -5.46 -12.98 20.74
C LEU A 216 -4.92 -14.37 20.34
N PRO A 217 -5.68 -15.47 20.57
CA PRO A 217 -5.25 -16.81 20.17
C PRO A 217 -5.24 -16.95 18.63
N HIS A 218 -4.29 -17.75 18.09
CA HIS A 218 -4.16 -18.13 16.67
C HIS A 218 -3.78 -17.02 15.65
N VAL A 219 -3.20 -15.91 16.10
CA VAL A 219 -2.65 -14.88 15.19
C VAL A 219 -1.39 -15.39 14.48
N THR A 220 -1.45 -15.52 13.16
CA THR A 220 -0.29 -15.68 12.28
C THR A 220 -0.04 -14.36 11.55
N ALA A 221 1.24 -13.99 11.41
CA ALA A 221 1.62 -12.83 10.64
C ALA A 221 2.84 -13.14 9.77
N SER A 222 2.81 -12.64 8.55
CA SER A 222 3.87 -12.76 7.56
C SER A 222 4.48 -11.38 7.31
N LEU A 223 5.78 -11.37 7.05
CA LEU A 223 6.52 -10.17 6.71
C LEU A 223 6.99 -10.30 5.27
N PHE A 224 6.57 -9.38 4.41
CA PHE A 224 6.98 -9.34 3.02
C PHE A 224 8.03 -8.26 2.85
N THR A 225 9.23 -8.66 2.44
CA THR A 225 10.32 -7.73 2.17
C THR A 225 10.14 -7.14 0.77
N VAL A 226 10.09 -5.82 0.67
CA VAL A 226 10.05 -5.05 -0.59
C VAL A 226 11.44 -4.55 -0.93
#